data_AF-A0A0M3QHL6-F1
#
_entry.id   AF-A0A0M3QHL6-F1
#
_cell.length_a   1.000
_cell.length_b   1.000
_cell.length_c   1.000
_cell.angle_alpha   90.00
_cell.angle_beta   90.00
_cell.angle_gamma   90.00
#
_symmetry.space_group_name_H-M   'P 1'
#
loop_
_entity.id
_entity.type
_entity.pdbx_description
1 polymer ?
#
loop_
_entity_poly.entity_id
_entity_poly.type
_entity_poly.pdbx_seq_one_letter_code
_entity_poly.pdbx_strand_id
1 'polypeptide(L)'
;MAPMVEMVGKVTRSRYDELVAESVDMVEEDTRCQFALGDAALELVPLRGHGGHLPLDEGAQGVEESLRLFAEEIGLSFYTVRTHRWVAAQWPAEHRQTGVSWEVHRILASVPVVSS
;
A
#
# COMPACT_ATOMS: atom_id res chain seq x y z
N MET A 1 44.79 -20.12 9.68
CA MET A 1 43.44 -19.79 10.19
C MET A 1 42.57 -19.56 8.97
N ALA A 2 41.63 -20.46 8.66
CA ALA A 2 40.74 -20.27 7.51
C ALA A 2 39.76 -19.13 7.81
N PRO A 3 39.39 -18.29 6.82
CA PRO A 3 38.40 -17.24 7.05
C PRO A 3 37.07 -17.90 7.44
N MET A 4 36.51 -17.50 8.58
CA MET A 4 35.17 -17.95 8.96
C MET A 4 34.16 -17.24 8.07
N VAL A 5 33.35 -18.02 7.35
CA VAL A 5 32.26 -17.48 6.54
C VAL A 5 31.19 -16.96 7.48
N GLU A 6 30.90 -15.67 7.42
CA GLU A 6 29.79 -15.08 8.17
C GLU A 6 28.46 -15.61 7.63
N MET A 7 27.62 -16.10 8.53
CA MET A 7 26.32 -16.70 8.21
C MET A 7 25.20 -15.80 8.71
N VAL A 8 24.17 -15.62 7.88
CA VAL A 8 22.90 -15.00 8.27
C VAL A 8 21.81 -16.07 8.14
N GLY A 9 21.31 -16.55 9.27
CA GLY A 9 20.43 -17.72 9.29
C GLY A 9 21.10 -18.95 8.67
N LYS A 10 20.52 -19.49 7.59
CA LYS A 10 21.02 -20.69 6.90
C LYS A 10 21.89 -20.39 5.67
N VAL A 11 22.17 -19.13 5.36
CA VAL A 11 22.94 -18.74 4.16
C VAL A 11 24.17 -17.92 4.53
N THR A 12 25.13 -17.85 3.62
CA THR A 12 26.30 -16.98 3.77
C THR A 12 25.88 -15.50 3.69
N ARG A 13 26.71 -14.60 4.21
CA ARG A 13 26.48 -13.15 4.12
C ARG A 13 26.27 -12.69 2.67
N SER A 14 27.13 -13.11 1.76
CA SER A 14 27.01 -12.76 0.33
C SER A 14 25.68 -13.22 -0.27
N ARG A 15 25.23 -14.44 0.03
CA ARG A 15 23.93 -14.93 -0.49
C ARG A 15 22.75 -14.21 0.16
N TYR A 16 22.86 -13.83 1.43
CA TYR A 16 21.85 -12.99 2.07
C TYR A 16 21.73 -11.63 1.38
N ASP A 17 22.84 -10.98 1.05
CA ASP A 17 22.83 -9.68 0.38
C ASP A 17 22.22 -9.77 -1.03
N GLU A 18 22.47 -10.86 -1.78
CA GLU A 18 21.78 -11.14 -3.05
C GLU A 18 20.26 -11.32 -2.87
N LEU A 19 19.84 -12.11 -1.88
CA LEU A 19 18.41 -12.31 -1.58
C LEU A 19 17.73 -10.99 -1.20
N VAL A 20 18.43 -10.11 -0.47
CA VAL A 20 17.92 -8.79 -0.12
C VAL A 20 17.75 -7.94 -1.38
N ALA A 21 18.75 -7.90 -2.26
CA ALA A 21 18.65 -7.15 -3.51
C ALA A 21 17.47 -7.64 -4.39
N GLU A 22 17.37 -8.96 -4.61
CA GLU A 22 16.25 -9.57 -5.34
C GLU A 22 14.90 -9.24 -4.69
N SER A 23 14.82 -9.23 -3.35
CA SER A 23 13.59 -8.94 -2.63
C SER A 23 13.21 -7.46 -2.68
N VAL A 24 14.18 -6.54 -2.72
CA VAL A 24 13.93 -5.11 -2.88
C VAL A 24 13.23 -4.84 -4.21
N ASP A 25 13.69 -5.46 -5.30
CA ASP A 25 13.04 -5.36 -6.61
C ASP A 25 11.59 -5.86 -6.55
N MET A 26 11.35 -7.00 -5.89
CA MET A 26 9.98 -7.52 -5.70
C MET A 26 9.08 -6.58 -4.87
N VAL A 27 9.63 -5.90 -3.87
CA VAL A 27 8.90 -4.90 -3.06
C VAL A 27 8.56 -3.66 -3.88
N GLU A 28 9.43 -3.25 -4.81
CA GLU A 28 9.10 -2.16 -5.74
C GLU A 28 7.94 -2.55 -6.67
N GLU A 29 7.96 -3.77 -7.21
CA GLU A 29 6.85 -4.31 -8.00
C GLU A 29 5.54 -4.35 -7.21
N ASP A 30 5.57 -4.90 -6.00
CA ASP A 30 4.42 -4.97 -5.10
C ASP A 30 3.89 -3.57 -4.76
N THR A 31 4.78 -2.60 -4.53
CA THR A 31 4.42 -1.20 -4.28
C THR A 31 3.64 -0.60 -5.45
N ARG A 32 4.08 -0.85 -6.69
CA ARG A 32 3.37 -0.39 -7.90
C ARG A 32 1.99 -1.02 -8.01
N CYS A 33 1.88 -2.33 -7.77
CA CYS A 33 0.60 -3.05 -7.76
C CYS A 33 -0.38 -2.49 -6.72
N GLN A 34 0.08 -2.28 -5.48
CA GLN A 34 -0.76 -1.79 -4.39
C GLN A 34 -1.29 -0.37 -4.65
N PHE A 35 -0.45 0.50 -5.21
CA PHE A 35 -0.90 1.83 -5.65
C PHE A 35 -1.89 1.77 -6.80
N ALA A 36 -1.64 0.96 -7.84
CA ALA A 36 -2.56 0.82 -8.97
C ALA A 36 -3.93 0.28 -8.54
N LEU A 37 -3.96 -0.70 -7.63
CA LEU A 37 -5.20 -1.20 -7.04
C LEU A 37 -5.92 -0.14 -6.20
N GLY A 38 -5.15 0.66 -5.45
CA GLY A 38 -5.69 1.79 -4.70
C GLY A 38 -6.31 2.87 -5.60
N ASP A 39 -5.65 3.19 -6.72
CA ASP A 39 -6.13 4.15 -7.72
C ASP A 39 -7.41 3.65 -8.39
N ALA A 40 -7.46 2.39 -8.81
CA ALA A 40 -8.66 1.78 -9.36
C ALA A 40 -9.82 1.83 -8.35
N ALA A 41 -9.54 1.55 -7.07
CA ALA A 41 -10.54 1.63 -6.02
C ALA A 41 -11.00 3.08 -5.74
N LEU A 42 -10.14 4.09 -5.95
CA LEU A 42 -10.50 5.51 -5.84
C LEU A 42 -11.34 5.99 -7.02
N GLU A 43 -11.03 5.51 -8.22
CA GLU A 43 -11.84 5.76 -9.42
C GLU A 43 -13.24 5.18 -9.26
N LEU A 44 -13.33 3.93 -8.80
CA LEU A 44 -14.60 3.26 -8.53
C LEU A 44 -15.38 3.97 -7.42
N VAL A 45 -14.69 4.30 -6.32
CA VAL A 45 -15.31 4.90 -5.15
C VAL A 45 -14.41 6.00 -4.56
N PRO A 46 -14.67 7.28 -4.89
CA PRO A 46 -13.89 8.39 -4.35
C PRO A 46 -14.02 8.52 -2.82
N LEU A 47 -12.93 8.93 -2.15
CA LEU A 47 -13.00 9.35 -0.76
C LEU A 47 -13.44 10.82 -0.71
N ARG A 48 -14.53 11.11 0.00
CA ARG A 48 -14.96 12.49 0.23
C ARG A 48 -14.00 13.15 1.23
N GLY A 49 -13.54 14.37 0.92
CA GLY A 49 -12.80 15.19 1.87
C GLY A 49 -13.63 15.43 3.14
N HIS A 50 -13.00 15.34 4.32
CA HIS A 50 -13.68 15.61 5.58
C HIS A 50 -14.17 17.06 5.60
N GLY A 51 -15.48 17.27 5.47
CA GLY A 51 -16.08 18.60 5.53
C GLY A 51 -17.47 18.65 4.91
N GLY A 52 -18.48 18.17 5.63
CA GLY A 52 -19.88 18.39 5.26
C GLY A 52 -20.82 17.31 5.79
N HIS A 53 -21.59 17.68 6.81
CA HIS A 53 -22.68 16.90 7.37
C HIS A 53 -23.76 16.64 6.29
N LEU A 54 -23.63 15.55 5.53
CA LEU A 54 -24.75 14.97 4.80
C LEU A 54 -25.17 13.66 5.47
N PRO A 55 -26.48 13.34 5.49
CA PRO A 55 -26.97 12.16 6.16
C PRO A 55 -26.37 10.91 5.49
N LEU A 56 -25.87 10.01 6.34
CA LEU A 56 -25.67 8.60 6.01
C LEU A 56 -27.06 8.03 5.75
N ASP A 57 -27.39 7.57 4.54
CA ASP A 57 -28.40 6.51 4.48
C ASP A 57 -28.44 5.67 3.19
N GLU A 58 -28.11 6.19 2.00
CA GLU A 58 -28.24 5.36 0.78
C GLU A 58 -26.93 5.19 -0.02
N GLY A 59 -26.08 6.22 -0.09
CA GLY A 59 -24.82 6.15 -0.84
C GLY A 59 -23.70 5.39 -0.13
N ALA A 60 -23.66 5.37 1.20
CA ALA A 60 -22.58 4.74 1.96
C ALA A 60 -22.64 3.20 1.88
N GLN A 61 -23.85 2.63 1.84
CA GLN A 61 -24.06 1.19 1.71
C GLN A 61 -23.65 0.69 0.31
N GLY A 62 -24.02 1.43 -0.76
CA GLY A 62 -23.61 1.11 -2.14
C GLY A 62 -22.12 1.30 -2.42
N VAL A 63 -21.47 2.28 -1.76
CA VAL A 63 -20.00 2.48 -1.75
C VAL A 63 -19.29 1.27 -1.17
N GLU A 64 -19.77 0.76 -0.04
CA GLU A 64 -19.18 -0.41 0.63
C GLU A 64 -19.39 -1.69 -0.17
N GLU A 65 -20.58 -1.87 -0.74
CA GLU A 65 -20.93 -3.00 -1.60
C GLU A 65 -20.07 -3.03 -2.88
N SER A 66 -19.91 -1.90 -3.56
CA SER A 66 -19.10 -1.80 -4.78
C SER A 66 -17.63 -2.20 -4.53
N LEU A 67 -17.06 -1.78 -3.40
CA LEU A 67 -15.70 -2.17 -3.02
C LEU A 67 -15.59 -3.64 -2.60
N ARG A 68 -16.64 -4.21 -1.99
CA ARG A 68 -16.67 -5.64 -1.68
C ARG A 68 -16.68 -6.47 -2.95
N LEU A 69 -17.54 -6.14 -3.90
CA LEU A 69 -17.60 -6.80 -5.21
C LEU A 69 -16.25 -6.71 -5.93
N PHE A 70 -15.67 -5.51 -5.99
CA PHE A 70 -14.34 -5.33 -6.58
C PHE A 70 -13.27 -6.18 -5.91
N ALA A 71 -13.26 -6.23 -4.56
CA ALA A 71 -12.30 -7.02 -3.81
C ALA A 71 -12.47 -8.53 -4.06
N GLU A 72 -13.71 -9.02 -4.11
CA GLU A 72 -14.03 -10.42 -4.40
C GLU A 72 -13.54 -10.84 -5.79
N GLU A 73 -13.80 -10.02 -6.82
CA GLU A 73 -13.41 -10.32 -8.20
C GLU A 73 -11.89 -10.37 -8.41
N ILE A 74 -11.11 -9.60 -7.62
CA ILE A 74 -9.64 -9.62 -7.70
C ILE A 74 -8.99 -10.52 -6.65
N GLY A 75 -9.78 -11.26 -5.85
CA GLY A 75 -9.28 -12.19 -4.84
C GLY A 75 -8.61 -11.54 -3.63
N LEU A 76 -8.96 -10.29 -3.30
CA LEU A 76 -8.46 -9.58 -2.13
C LEU A 76 -9.54 -9.42 -1.05
N SER A 77 -9.11 -9.17 0.18
CA SER A 77 -10.06 -8.79 1.22
C SER A 77 -10.57 -7.36 0.98
N PHE A 78 -11.83 -7.10 1.33
CA PHE A 78 -12.39 -5.75 1.35
C PHE A 78 -11.51 -4.77 2.14
N TYR A 79 -10.94 -5.21 3.27
CA TYR A 79 -10.10 -4.36 4.11
C TYR A 79 -8.77 -4.00 3.41
N THR A 80 -8.19 -4.93 2.66
CA THR A 80 -6.99 -4.72 1.85
C THR A 80 -7.23 -3.63 0.81
N VAL A 81 -8.28 -3.79 -0.01
CA VAL A 81 -8.67 -2.81 -1.03
C VAL A 81 -8.98 -1.45 -0.39
N ARG A 82 -9.72 -1.43 0.72
CA ARG A 82 -10.04 -0.20 1.44
C ARG A 82 -8.78 0.52 1.92
N THR A 83 -7.78 -0.22 2.38
CA THR A 83 -6.50 0.34 2.83
C THR A 83 -5.68 0.86 1.66
N HIS A 84 -5.54 0.10 0.57
CA HIS A 84 -4.87 0.56 -0.66
C HIS A 84 -5.50 1.85 -1.19
N ARG A 85 -6.83 1.90 -1.27
CA ARG A 85 -7.60 3.08 -1.67
C ARG A 85 -7.29 4.31 -0.80
N TRP A 86 -7.26 4.11 0.53
CA TRP A 86 -6.98 5.20 1.46
C TRP A 86 -5.55 5.72 1.34
N VAL A 87 -4.55 4.83 1.23
CA VAL A 87 -3.15 5.24 1.05
C VAL A 87 -2.95 5.96 -0.28
N ALA A 88 -3.54 5.46 -1.37
CA ALA A 88 -3.48 6.12 -2.68
C ALA A 88 -4.06 7.56 -2.64
N ALA A 89 -5.09 7.80 -1.81
CA ALA A 89 -5.67 9.14 -1.67
C ALA A 89 -4.78 10.11 -0.87
N GLN A 90 -3.99 9.60 0.07
CA GLN A 90 -3.00 10.42 0.79
C GLN A 90 -1.77 10.71 -0.07
N TRP A 91 -1.47 9.84 -1.04
CA TRP A 91 -0.32 9.94 -1.92
C TRP A 91 -0.75 9.91 -3.40
N PRO A 92 -1.22 11.05 -3.95
CA PRO A 92 -1.37 11.24 -5.40
C PRO A 92 -0.12 10.81 -6.15
N ALA A 93 -0.26 10.43 -7.42
CA ALA A 93 0.82 9.85 -8.22
C ALA A 93 2.10 10.69 -8.19
N GLU A 94 1.97 12.02 -8.21
CA GLU A 94 3.05 13.00 -8.14
C GLU A 94 3.80 13.04 -6.79
N HIS A 95 3.20 12.54 -5.71
CA HIS A 95 3.80 12.53 -4.36
C HIS A 95 4.43 11.18 -4.00
N ARG A 96 4.27 10.15 -4.83
CA ARG A 96 4.84 8.81 -4.60
C ARG A 96 6.32 8.82 -4.91
N GLN A 97 7.11 8.24 -4.02
CA GLN A 97 8.57 8.21 -4.16
C GLN A 97 9.05 6.84 -4.67
N THR A 98 9.81 6.83 -5.76
CA THR A 98 10.48 5.62 -6.26
C THR A 98 11.49 5.11 -5.22
N GLY A 99 11.60 3.79 -5.08
CA GLY A 99 12.45 3.15 -4.07
C GLY A 99 11.91 3.22 -2.63
N VAL A 100 10.77 3.86 -2.40
CA VAL A 100 10.08 3.85 -1.10
C VAL A 100 8.92 2.87 -1.16
N SER A 101 8.91 1.89 -0.26
CA SER A 101 7.86 0.87 -0.24
C SER A 101 6.48 1.46 0.10
N TRP A 102 5.43 0.81 -0.38
CA TRP A 102 4.05 1.18 -0.05
C TRP A 102 3.78 1.15 1.46
N GLU A 103 4.41 0.23 2.21
CA GLU A 103 4.28 0.16 3.67
C GLU A 103 4.78 1.43 4.37
N VAL A 104 5.89 2.03 3.89
CA VAL A 104 6.37 3.32 4.42
C VAL A 104 5.35 4.42 4.12
N HIS A 105 4.81 4.48 2.89
CA HIS A 105 3.75 5.42 2.55
C HIS A 105 2.52 5.23 3.43
N ARG A 106 2.10 3.99 3.70
CA ARG A 106 0.98 3.67 4.59
C ARG A 106 1.21 4.16 6.01
N ILE A 107 2.40 3.93 6.56
CA ILE A 107 2.75 4.40 7.91
C ILE A 107 2.70 5.93 7.96
N LEU A 108 3.35 6.60 7.00
CA LEU A 108 3.44 8.06 6.97
C LEU A 108 2.09 8.73 6.66
N ALA A 109 1.20 8.07 5.92
CA ALA A 109 -0.17 8.54 5.69
C ALA A 109 -0.97 8.73 7.00
N SER A 110 -0.61 8.01 8.06
CA SER A 110 -1.26 8.09 9.38
C SER A 110 -0.65 9.14 10.32
N VAL A 111 0.46 9.77 9.92
CA VAL A 111 1.15 10.79 10.73
C VAL A 111 0.46 12.15 10.51
N PRO A 112 -0.01 12.84 11.57
CA PRO A 112 -0.55 14.18 11.43
C PRO A 112 0.54 15.14 10.92
N VAL A 113 0.23 15.94 9.91
CA VAL A 113 1.09 17.07 9.52
C VAL A 113 1.06 18.11 10.65
N VAL A 114 2.07 18.09 11.53
CA VAL A 114 2.29 19.16 12.49
C VAL A 114 2.75 20.37 11.67
N SER A 115 1.83 21.31 11.43
CA SER A 115 2.17 22.60 10.82
C SER A 115 3.11 23.34 11.77
N SER A 116 4.34 23.59 11.33
CA SER A 116 5.29 24.50 11.99
C SER A 116 5.09 25.93 11.49
#